data_AF-A0A7J9HN22-F1
#
_entry.id   AF-A0A7J9HN22-F1
#
_cell.length_a   1.000
_cell.length_b   1.000
_cell.length_c   1.000
_cell.angle_alpha   90.00
_cell.angle_beta   90.00
_cell.angle_gamma   90.00
#
_symmetry.space_group_name_H-M   'P 1'
#
loop_
_entity.id
_entity.type
_entity.pdbx_description
1 polymer ?
#
loop_
_entity_poly.entity_id
_entity_poly.type
_entity_poly.pdbx_seq_one_letter_code
_entity_poly.pdbx_strand_id
1 'polypeptide(L)' 'MTRNVHRGGKIWVRIFPDKSVTVKPTETRMDSGKEYPEYWVTVIKPSIILYELSEVTENIARKAISIAV' A
#
# COMPACT_ATOMS: atom_id res chain seq x y z
N MET A 1 -7.80 -7.44 4.63
CA MET A 1 -8.73 -7.25 3.50
C MET A 1 -9.13 -8.57 2.82
N THR A 2 -8.25 -9.21 2.03
CA THR A 2 -8.53 -10.44 1.25
C THR A 2 -9.01 -11.62 2.12
N ARG A 3 -8.37 -11.85 3.27
CA ARG A 3 -8.78 -12.92 4.21
C ARG A 3 -10.21 -12.79 4.74
N ASN A 4 -10.72 -11.56 4.90
CA ASN A 4 -12.06 -11.33 5.45
C ASN A 4 -13.15 -11.44 4.37
N VAL A 5 -12.78 -11.13 3.14
CA VAL A 5 -13.65 -11.19 1.96
C VAL A 5 -13.81 -12.65 1.47
N HIS A 6 -13.01 -13.59 1.98
CA HIS A 6 -12.97 -15.00 1.54
C HIS A 6 -12.72 -15.11 0.02
N ARG A 7 -13.07 -16.23 -0.62
CA ARG A 7 -12.91 -16.41 -2.08
C ARG A 7 -13.94 -15.65 -2.94
N GLY A 8 -14.93 -15.00 -2.32
CA GLY A 8 -15.93 -14.22 -3.04
C GLY A 8 -15.56 -12.74 -3.07
N GLY A 9 -15.91 -12.03 -4.13
CA GLY A 9 -15.68 -10.59 -4.21
C GLY A 9 -14.48 -10.19 -5.08
N LYS A 10 -14.55 -8.98 -5.63
CA LYS A 10 -13.48 -8.36 -6.41
C LYS A 10 -12.86 -7.21 -5.63
N ILE A 11 -11.53 -7.19 -5.60
CA ILE A 11 -10.74 -6.15 -4.95
C ILE A 11 -9.89 -5.48 -6.02
N TRP A 12 -9.94 -4.16 -6.10
CA TRP A 12 -9.01 -3.37 -6.91
C TRP A 12 -8.08 -2.60 -6.00
N VAL A 13 -6.77 -2.69 -6.30
CA VAL A 13 -5.76 -1.80 -5.73
C VAL A 13 -5.63 -0.63 -6.70
N ARG A 14 -5.97 0.57 -6.24
CA ARG A 14 -6.00 1.78 -7.09
C ARG A 14 -4.66 2.49 -7.21
N ILE A 15 -3.71 2.09 -6.38
CA ILE A 15 -2.38 2.67 -6.31
C ILE A 15 -1.31 1.67 -6.78
N PHE A 16 -0.22 2.18 -7.35
CA PHE A 16 0.95 1.40 -7.72
C PHE A 16 2.21 2.09 -7.18
N PRO A 17 3.12 1.39 -6.50
CA PRO A 17 4.34 1.99 -5.97
C PRO A 17 5.39 2.13 -7.09
N ASP A 18 5.48 3.31 -7.67
CA ASP A 18 6.36 3.64 -8.80
C ASP A 18 7.60 4.46 -8.41
N LYS A 19 7.64 5.02 -7.19
CA LYS A 19 8.74 5.86 -6.73
C LYS A 19 9.73 5.08 -5.87
N SER A 20 10.98 4.99 -6.31
CA SER A 20 12.08 4.41 -5.54
C SER A 20 12.58 5.31 -4.40
N VAL A 21 12.81 4.75 -3.21
CA VAL A 21 13.40 5.40 -2.04
C VAL A 21 14.66 4.63 -1.62
N THR A 22 15.74 5.36 -1.35
CA THR A 22 17.05 4.84 -0.96
C THR A 22 17.33 5.20 0.49
N VAL A 23 17.90 4.29 1.28
CA VAL A 23 18.29 4.54 2.67
C VAL A 23 19.79 4.22 2.82
N LYS A 24 20.49 5.00 3.65
CA LYS A 24 21.88 4.71 4.01
C LYS A 24 21.92 3.89 5.30
N PRO A 25 22.75 2.84 5.40
CA PRO A 25 22.97 2.10 6.62
C PRO A 25 23.52 3.00 7.73
N THR A 26 23.08 2.76 8.96
CA THR A 26 23.44 3.54 10.16
C THR A 26 24.96 3.59 10.42
N GLU A 27 25.72 2.61 9.94
CA GLU A 27 27.16 2.49 10.19
C GLU A 27 28.03 3.27 9.19
N THR A 28 27.43 3.93 8.20
CA THR A 28 28.16 4.65 7.14
C THR A 28 28.23 6.15 7.38
N ARG A 29 29.37 6.78 7.01
CA ARG A 29 29.52 8.24 7.06
C ARG A 29 28.82 8.91 5.88
N MET A 30 28.41 10.15 6.10
CA MET A 30 27.76 10.98 5.09
C MET A 30 28.79 11.51 4.07
N ASP A 31 29.10 10.74 3.02
CA ASP A 31 29.74 11.29 1.79
C ASP A 31 29.69 10.35 0.55
N SER A 32 29.19 9.12 0.67
CA SER A 32 29.33 8.11 -0.39
C SER A 32 28.32 8.17 -1.55
N GLY A 33 27.72 9.33 -1.84
CA GLY A 33 26.66 9.45 -2.86
C GLY A 33 25.35 8.76 -2.47
N LYS A 34 24.50 8.43 -3.46
CA LYS A 34 23.19 7.80 -3.28
C LYS A 34 23.29 6.28 -3.50
N GLU A 35 22.69 5.51 -2.61
CA GLU A 35 22.73 4.03 -2.64
C GLU A 35 21.59 3.43 -3.48
N TYR A 36 21.47 2.10 -3.43
CA TYR A 36 20.43 1.35 -4.14
C TYR A 36 19.02 1.59 -3.55
N PRO A 37 17.95 1.51 -4.37
CA PRO A 37 16.58 1.55 -3.88
C PRO A 37 16.28 0.42 -2.89
N GLU A 38 15.73 0.78 -1.73
CA GLU A 38 15.28 -0.18 -0.71
C GLU A 38 13.75 -0.31 -0.70
N TYR A 39 13.04 0.80 -0.91
CA TYR A 39 11.57 0.81 -0.93
C TYR A 39 11.02 1.38 -2.23
N TRP A 40 9.85 0.88 -2.63
CA TRP A 40 9.00 1.50 -3.63
C TRP A 40 7.77 2.05 -2.95
N VAL A 41 7.51 3.34 -3.14
CA VAL A 41 6.42 4.06 -2.47
C VAL A 41 5.55 4.74 -3.50
N THR A 42 4.32 5.08 -3.11
CA THR A 42 3.48 6.03 -3.83
C THR A 42 3.16 7.19 -2.88
N VAL A 43 3.11 8.41 -3.40
CA VAL A 43 2.76 9.60 -2.60
C VAL A 43 1.24 9.72 -2.53
N ILE A 44 0.67 9.50 -1.35
CA ILE A 44 -0.79 9.56 -1.12
C ILE A 44 -1.16 10.95 -0.57
N LYS A 45 -2.14 11.60 -1.20
CA LYS A 45 -2.77 12.84 -0.72
C LYS A 45 -4.17 12.55 -0.18
N PRO A 46 -4.74 13.44 0.67
CA PRO A 46 -6.15 13.33 1.07
C PRO A 46 -7.06 13.24 -0.17
N SER A 47 -8.18 12.52 -0.04
CA SER A 47 -9.15 12.25 -1.12
C SER A 47 -8.77 11.17 -2.14
N ILE A 48 -7.63 10.49 -1.99
CA ILE A 48 -7.29 9.34 -2.85
C ILE A 48 -7.90 8.05 -2.28
N ILE A 49 -8.65 7.34 -3.12
CA ILE A 49 -9.15 6.00 -2.82
C ILE A 49 -8.03 4.99 -3.07
N LEU A 50 -7.65 4.23 -2.04
CA LEU A 50 -6.57 3.23 -2.12
C LEU A 50 -7.05 1.87 -2.63
N TYR A 51 -8.25 1.48 -2.21
CA TYR A 51 -8.82 0.17 -2.49
C TYR A 51 -10.31 0.31 -2.83
N GLU A 52 -10.75 -0.49 -3.80
CA GLU A 52 -12.16 -0.65 -4.13
C GLU A 52 -12.56 -2.12 -3.93
N LEU A 53 -13.82 -2.33 -3.53
CA LEU A 53 -14.40 -3.64 -3.25
C LEU A 53 -15.75 -3.73 -3.97
N SER A 54 -15.98 -4.86 -4.65
CA SER A 54 -17.27 -5.19 -5.27
C SER A 54 -17.65 -6.63 -4.96
N GLU A 55 -18.92 -6.98 -5.22
CA GLU A 55 -19.47 -8.32 -5.09
C GLU A 55 -19.41 -8.88 -3.65
N VAL A 56 -19.56 -7.99 -2.65
CA VAL A 56 -19.57 -8.33 -1.22
C VAL A 56 -20.66 -7.54 -0.48
N THR A 57 -21.22 -8.13 0.58
CA THR A 57 -22.19 -7.43 1.45
C THR A 57 -21.52 -6.27 2.18
N GLU A 58 -22.23 -5.16 2.34
CA GLU A 58 -21.74 -3.93 2.98
C GLU A 58 -21.06 -4.17 4.34
N ASN A 59 -21.64 -5.02 5.18
CA ASN A 59 -21.08 -5.32 6.50
C ASN A 59 -19.69 -5.96 6.41
N ILE A 60 -19.50 -6.89 5.46
CA ILE A 60 -18.21 -7.53 5.19
C ILE A 60 -17.23 -6.52 4.60
N ALA A 61 -17.69 -5.68 3.66
CA ALA A 61 -16.88 -4.64 3.04
C ALA A 61 -16.33 -3.64 4.08
N ARG A 62 -17.20 -3.11 4.94
CA ARG A 62 -16.82 -2.15 6.00
C ARG A 62 -15.81 -2.75 6.96
N LYS A 63 -16.03 -4.00 7.41
CA LYS A 63 -15.10 -4.71 8.29
C LYS A 63 -13.77 -5.01 7.59
N ALA A 64 -13.79 -5.36 6.30
CA ALA A 64 -12.59 -5.64 5.55
C ALA A 64 -11.71 -4.39 5.34
N ILE A 65 -12.32 -3.24 5.03
CA ILE A 65 -11.63 -1.96 4.86
C ILE A 65 -11.04 -1.50 6.20
N SER A 66 -11.80 -1.58 7.30
CA SER A 66 -11.34 -1.15 8.63
C SER A 66 -10.11 -1.90 9.16
N ILE A 67 -9.80 -3.09 8.62
CA ILE A 67 -8.61 -3.88 9.00
C ILE A 67 -7.43 -3.59 8.06
N ALA A 68 -7.68 -3.01 6.89
CA ALA A 68 -6.66 -2.76 5.88
C ALA A 68 -6.03 -1.36 5.97
N VAL A 69 -6.73 -0.42 6.61
CA VAL A 69 -6.25 0.92 6.97
C VAL A 69 -5.79 0.91 8.41
#